data_AF-A0A0W0H2X5-F1
#
_entry.id   AF-A0A0W0H2X5-F1
#
_cell.length_a   1.000
_cell.length_b   1.000
_cell.length_c   1.000
_cell.angle_alpha   90.00
_cell.angle_beta   90.00
_cell.angle_gamma   90.00
#
_symmetry.space_group_name_H-M   'P 1'
#
loop_
_entity.id
_entity.type
_entity.pdbx_description
1 polymer ?
#
loop_
_entity_poly.entity_id
_entity_poly.type
_entity_poly.pdbx_seq_one_letter_code
_entity_poly.pdbx_strand_id
1 'polypeptide(L)'
;MKFEIIRTSGLGYEEYERLNYQFNKLELNDRYRKALNDYLGAHKDAIAMQGKRGHRSVKYLLLRTFRTTRKSYGPNHWYTAVWHALYVCEAFSKGGYSTALGQRRAYAEELA
;
A
#
# COMPACT_ATOMS: atom_id res chain seq x y z
N MET A 1 -7.00 9.35 -0.83
CA MET A 1 -6.10 8.72 -1.82
C MET A 1 -6.91 8.37 -3.06
N LYS A 2 -6.50 8.83 -4.24
CA LYS A 2 -7.18 8.61 -5.53
C LYS A 2 -6.21 7.84 -6.42
N PHE A 3 -6.59 6.65 -6.86
CA PHE A 3 -5.88 5.85 -7.85
C PHE A 3 -6.35 6.28 -9.25
N GLU A 4 -5.41 6.37 -10.19
CA GLU A 4 -5.64 6.73 -11.58
C GLU A 4 -4.83 5.82 -12.51
N ILE A 5 -5.33 5.62 -13.72
CA ILE A 5 -4.59 4.92 -14.78
C ILE A 5 -3.76 5.97 -15.52
N ILE A 6 -2.45 5.75 -15.60
CA ILE A 6 -1.54 6.60 -16.36
C ILE A 6 -1.31 5.98 -17.72
N ARG A 7 -1.59 6.72 -18.80
CA ARG A 7 -1.30 6.26 -20.16
C ARG A 7 0.20 6.26 -20.40
N THR A 8 0.75 5.11 -20.80
CA THR A 8 2.15 4.96 -21.22
C THR A 8 2.26 4.96 -22.75
N SER A 9 3.46 5.17 -23.29
CA SER A 9 3.70 5.18 -24.75
C SER A 9 3.35 3.87 -25.45
N GLY A 10 3.37 2.74 -24.73
CA GLY A 10 2.98 1.42 -25.24
C GLY A 10 1.49 1.10 -25.10
N LEU A 11 0.69 1.97 -24.49
CA LEU A 11 -0.75 1.76 -24.31
C LEU A 11 -1.54 2.56 -25.36
N GLY A 12 -2.22 1.83 -26.24
CA GLY A 12 -3.12 2.39 -27.24
C GLY A 12 -4.22 3.23 -26.58
N TYR A 13 -4.69 4.24 -27.32
CA TYR A 13 -5.65 5.20 -26.79
C TYR A 13 -7.00 4.53 -26.46
N GLU A 14 -7.47 3.63 -27.33
CA GLU A 14 -8.72 2.92 -27.12
C GLU A 14 -8.67 1.97 -25.91
N GLU A 15 -7.54 1.28 -25.71
CA GLU A 15 -7.32 0.43 -24.54
C GLU A 15 -7.28 1.25 -23.26
N TYR A 16 -6.62 2.41 -23.27
CA TYR A 16 -6.59 3.34 -22.15
C TYR A 16 -8.00 3.81 -21.77
N GLU A 17 -8.80 4.25 -22.75
CA GLU A 17 -10.17 4.70 -22.53
C GLU A 17 -11.07 3.57 -21.99
N ARG A 18 -10.96 2.36 -22.54
CA ARG A 18 -11.67 1.19 -22.04
C ARG A 18 -11.31 0.85 -20.60
N LEU A 19 -10.02 0.89 -20.27
CA LEU A 19 -9.55 0.64 -18.90
C LEU A 19 -10.06 1.71 -17.94
N ASN A 20 -10.01 2.99 -18.32
CA ASN A 20 -10.55 4.08 -17.51
C ASN A 20 -12.06 3.96 -17.30
N TYR A 21 -12.81 3.61 -18.36
CA TYR A 21 -14.24 3.38 -18.25
C TYR A 21 -14.56 2.26 -17.26
N GLN A 22 -13.88 1.12 -17.36
CA GLN A 22 -14.08 0.00 -16.43
C GLN A 22 -13.66 0.37 -15.00
N PHE A 23 -12.55 1.08 -14.86
CA PHE A 23 -12.02 1.53 -13.58
C PHE A 23 -13.01 2.45 -12.84
N ASN A 24 -13.62 3.40 -13.57
CA ASN A 24 -14.63 4.31 -13.05
C ASN A 24 -15.95 3.58 -12.77
N LYS A 25 -16.41 2.73 -13.69
CA LYS A 25 -17.67 1.99 -13.56
C LYS A 25 -17.69 1.03 -12.37
N LEU A 26 -16.53 0.43 -12.06
CA LEU A 26 -16.41 -0.52 -10.95
C LEU A 26 -16.13 0.15 -9.59
N GLU A 27 -16.09 1.49 -9.55
CA GLU A 27 -15.80 2.29 -8.34
C GLU A 27 -14.59 1.74 -7.56
N LEU A 28 -13.56 1.28 -8.29
CA LEU A 28 -12.45 0.53 -7.70
C LEU A 28 -11.72 1.35 -6.63
N ASN A 29 -11.69 2.67 -6.79
CA ASN A 29 -11.17 3.60 -5.80
C ASN A 29 -11.84 3.46 -4.44
N ASP A 30 -13.17 3.45 -4.39
CA ASP A 30 -13.91 3.40 -3.14
C ASP A 30 -13.90 1.98 -2.56
N ARG A 31 -14.06 0.97 -3.42
CA ARG A 31 -13.99 -0.44 -3.03
C ARG A 31 -12.65 -0.82 -2.42
N TYR A 32 -11.55 -0.42 -3.06
CA TYR A 32 -10.21 -0.75 -2.55
C TYR A 32 -9.77 0.17 -1.42
N ARG A 33 -10.28 1.41 -1.31
CA ARG A 33 -9.90 2.31 -0.21
C ARG A 33 -10.21 1.70 1.15
N LYS A 34 -11.44 1.23 1.37
CA LYS A 34 -11.82 0.61 2.64
C LYS A 34 -11.03 -0.68 2.88
N ALA A 35 -11.02 -1.58 1.90
CA ALA A 35 -10.33 -2.86 2.02
C ALA A 35 -8.82 -2.69 2.32
N LEU A 36 -8.17 -1.73 1.66
CA LEU A 36 -6.75 -1.44 1.84
C LEU A 36 -6.46 -0.83 3.21
N ASN A 37 -7.30 0.09 3.68
CA ASN A 37 -7.17 0.67 5.00
C ASN A 37 -7.37 -0.38 6.11
N ASP A 38 -8.39 -1.23 6.00
CA ASP A 38 -8.65 -2.32 6.95
C ASP A 38 -7.45 -3.29 6.96
N TYR A 39 -6.97 -3.67 5.78
CA TYR A 39 -5.87 -4.61 5.63
C TYR A 39 -4.54 -4.06 6.15
N LEU A 40 -4.16 -2.83 5.80
CA LEU A 40 -2.94 -2.21 6.34
C LEU A 40 -3.08 -1.88 7.84
N GLY A 41 -4.27 -1.51 8.28
CA GLY A 41 -4.62 -1.31 9.69
C GLY A 41 -4.33 -2.56 10.52
N ALA A 42 -4.69 -3.74 10.02
CA ALA A 42 -4.39 -5.01 10.68
C ALA A 42 -2.89 -5.32 10.82
N HIS A 43 -2.03 -4.68 10.01
CA HIS A 43 -0.58 -4.87 10.04
C HIS A 43 0.18 -3.72 10.71
N LYS A 44 -0.52 -2.66 11.16
CA LYS A 44 0.10 -1.42 11.66
C LYS A 44 1.02 -1.68 12.86
N ASP A 45 0.63 -2.58 13.75
CA ASP A 45 1.37 -2.85 14.99
C ASP A 45 2.62 -3.67 14.71
N ALA A 46 2.55 -4.63 13.78
CA ALA A 46 3.70 -5.38 13.32
C ALA A 46 4.74 -4.45 12.66
N ILE A 47 4.29 -3.50 11.83
CA ILE A 47 5.15 -2.50 11.20
C ILE A 47 5.77 -1.57 12.26
N ALA A 48 4.99 -1.05 13.20
CA ALA A 48 5.50 -0.22 14.30
C ALA A 48 6.55 -0.96 15.14
N MET A 49 6.30 -2.22 15.47
CA MET A 49 7.23 -3.04 16.24
C MET A 49 8.55 -3.24 15.51
N GLN A 50 8.55 -3.48 14.19
CA GLN A 50 9.79 -3.50 13.42
C GLN A 50 10.42 -2.12 13.30
N GLY A 51 9.60 -1.07 13.25
CA GLY A 51 10.04 0.33 13.29
C GLY A 51 10.94 0.64 14.48
N LYS A 52 10.57 0.16 15.67
CA LYS A 52 11.39 0.26 16.90
C LYS A 52 12.76 -0.43 16.79
N ARG A 53 12.90 -1.42 15.88
CA ARG A 53 14.15 -2.14 15.59
C ARG A 53 14.96 -1.49 14.45
N GLY A 54 14.44 -0.43 13.85
CA GLY A 54 15.08 0.34 12.78
C GLY A 54 14.59 0.00 11.37
N HIS A 55 14.90 0.91 10.44
CA HIS A 55 14.36 0.90 9.07
C HIS A 55 14.65 -0.39 8.28
N ARG A 56 15.80 -1.04 8.51
CA ARG A 56 16.14 -2.32 7.84
C ARG A 56 15.18 -3.44 8.22
N SER A 57 14.74 -3.45 9.48
CA SER A 57 13.79 -4.44 10.00
C SER A 57 12.41 -4.24 9.38
N VAL A 58 11.96 -3.00 9.20
CA VAL A 58 10.75 -2.66 8.44
C VAL A 58 10.86 -3.14 6.99
N LYS A 59 11.96 -2.80 6.29
CA LYS A 59 12.18 -3.21 4.90
C LYS A 59 12.19 -4.73 4.74
N TYR A 60 12.78 -5.45 5.69
CA TYR A 60 12.75 -6.91 5.72
C TYR A 60 11.33 -7.48 5.87
N LEU A 61 10.53 -6.93 6.79
CA LEU A 61 9.12 -7.32 6.94
C LEU A 61 8.35 -7.11 5.63
N LEU A 62 8.47 -5.93 5.01
CA LEU A 62 7.78 -5.62 3.76
C LEU A 62 8.14 -6.60 2.63
N LEU A 63 9.43 -6.91 2.47
CA LEU A 63 9.91 -7.87 1.49
C LEU A 63 9.36 -9.28 1.75
N ARG A 64 9.38 -9.71 3.02
CA ARG A 64 8.86 -11.02 3.42
C ARG A 64 7.37 -11.12 3.13
N THR A 65 6.59 -10.12 3.53
CA THR A 65 5.14 -10.10 3.32
C THR A 65 4.80 -10.07 1.84
N PHE A 66 5.50 -9.26 1.04
CA PHE A 66 5.36 -9.26 -0.43
C PHE A 66 5.58 -10.66 -1.03
N ARG A 67 6.65 -11.35 -0.64
CA ARG A 67 6.95 -12.71 -1.14
C ARG A 67 5.85 -13.70 -0.73
N THR A 68 5.37 -13.62 0.51
CA THR A 68 4.28 -14.47 1.01
C THR A 68 2.97 -14.22 0.26
N THR A 69 2.59 -12.96 0.07
CA THR A 69 1.34 -12.62 -0.62
C THR A 69 1.42 -12.95 -2.11
N ARG A 70 2.58 -12.76 -2.74
CA ARG A 70 2.81 -13.16 -4.13
C ARG A 70 2.62 -14.66 -4.33
N LYS A 71 3.11 -15.49 -3.39
CA LYS A 71 2.93 -16.95 -3.43
C LYS A 71 1.49 -17.36 -3.21
N SER A 72 0.77 -16.66 -2.31
CA SER A 72 -0.57 -17.07 -1.86
C SER A 72 -1.69 -16.60 -2.79
N TYR A 73 -1.56 -15.39 -3.33
CA TYR A 73 -2.61 -14.72 -4.11
C TYR A 73 -2.21 -14.46 -5.57
N GLY A 74 -0.94 -14.70 -5.91
CA GLY A 74 -0.40 -14.39 -7.23
C GLY A 74 0.14 -12.96 -7.38
N PRO A 75 0.81 -12.67 -8.52
CA PRO A 75 1.48 -11.40 -8.76
C PRO A 75 0.53 -10.22 -8.99
N ASN A 76 -0.65 -10.47 -9.54
CA ASN A 76 -1.60 -9.42 -9.94
C ASN A 76 -2.63 -9.09 -8.85
N HIS A 77 -2.57 -9.77 -7.70
CA HIS A 77 -3.47 -9.48 -6.59
C HIS A 77 -3.11 -8.16 -5.91
N TRP A 78 -4.11 -7.37 -5.53
CA TRP A 78 -3.89 -6.05 -4.96
C TRP A 78 -3.08 -6.08 -3.65
N TYR A 79 -3.25 -7.11 -2.79
CA TYR A 79 -2.37 -7.33 -1.63
C TYR A 79 -0.88 -7.37 -2.04
N THR A 80 -0.55 -8.14 -3.06
CA THR A 80 0.82 -8.28 -3.55
C THR A 80 1.35 -6.96 -4.09
N ALA A 81 0.52 -6.24 -4.87
CA ALA A 81 0.88 -4.95 -5.42
C ALA A 81 1.16 -3.90 -4.32
N VAL A 82 0.33 -3.84 -3.28
CA VAL A 82 0.49 -2.91 -2.17
C VAL A 82 1.79 -3.19 -1.40
N TRP A 83 2.06 -4.44 -1.03
CA TRP A 83 3.29 -4.78 -0.30
C TRP A 83 4.55 -4.52 -1.13
N HIS A 84 4.49 -4.78 -2.44
CA HIS A 84 5.57 -4.43 -3.34
C HIS A 84 5.82 -2.92 -3.36
N ALA A 85 4.76 -2.11 -3.52
CA ALA A 85 4.84 -0.65 -3.52
C ALA A 85 5.44 -0.10 -2.21
N LEU A 86 5.02 -0.63 -1.06
CA LEU A 86 5.57 -0.23 0.24
C LEU A 86 7.04 -0.65 0.38
N TYR A 87 7.40 -1.84 -0.08
CA TYR A 87 8.79 -2.33 -0.04
C TYR A 87 9.76 -1.46 -0.86
N VAL A 88 9.36 -1.03 -2.05
CA VAL A 88 10.19 -0.18 -2.92
C VAL A 88 10.19 1.28 -2.48
N CYS A 89 9.22 1.71 -1.68
CA CYS A 89 9.15 3.06 -1.12
C CYS A 89 10.12 3.23 0.05
N GLU A 90 11.33 3.74 -0.21
CA GLU A 90 12.32 3.96 0.85
C GLU A 90 11.82 4.88 1.97
N ALA A 91 11.13 5.96 1.60
CA ALA A 91 10.56 6.92 2.54
C ALA A 91 9.61 6.24 3.55
N PHE A 92 8.83 5.26 3.10
CA PHE A 92 7.97 4.48 3.99
C PHE A 92 8.80 3.72 5.03
N SER A 93 9.81 2.95 4.59
CA SER A 93 10.67 2.16 5.49
C SER A 93 11.51 3.00 6.45
N LYS A 94 11.86 4.24 6.06
CA LYS A 94 12.68 5.20 6.84
C LYS A 94 11.85 6.01 7.86
N GLY A 95 10.62 5.59 8.17
CA GLY A 95 9.78 6.21 9.20
C GLY A 95 8.47 6.79 8.67
N GLY A 96 8.30 6.89 7.35
CA GLY A 96 7.05 7.37 6.72
C GLY A 96 5.82 6.53 7.07
N TYR A 97 6.00 5.27 7.47
CA TYR A 97 4.92 4.41 7.96
C TYR A 97 4.16 5.03 9.15
N SER A 98 4.84 5.79 10.02
CA SER A 98 4.21 6.38 11.21
C SER A 98 3.17 7.44 10.85
N THR A 99 3.45 8.24 9.82
CA THR A 99 2.49 9.21 9.28
C THR A 99 1.42 8.50 8.45
N ALA A 100 1.82 7.59 7.56
CA ALA A 100 0.92 6.92 6.64
C ALA A 100 -0.14 6.05 7.35
N LEU A 101 0.20 5.47 8.51
CA LEU A 101 -0.67 4.62 9.31
C LEU A 101 -1.28 5.36 10.51
N GLY A 102 -1.19 6.69 10.57
CA GLY A 102 -1.81 7.52 11.60
C GLY A 102 -1.18 7.44 12.99
N GLN A 103 -0.02 6.80 13.15
CA GLN A 103 0.65 6.63 14.45
C GLN A 103 1.28 7.93 14.98
N ARG A 104 1.65 8.86 14.11
CA ARG A 104 2.28 10.14 14.51
C ARG A 104 1.28 11.17 15.06
N ARG A 105 -0.03 10.94 14.93
CA ARG A 105 -1.09 11.81 15.48
C ARG A 105 -1.54 11.39 16.89
N ALA A 106 -1.60 10.09 17.18
CA ALA A 106 -2.11 9.58 18.46
C ALA A 106 -1.24 9.96 19.68
N TYR A 107 0.09 9.96 19.54
CA TYR A 107 0.98 10.26 20.67
C TYR A 107 0.97 11.71 21.17
N ALA A 108 0.47 12.67 20.37
CA ALA A 108 0.40 14.07 20.79
C ALA A 108 -0.93 14.40 21.51
N GLU A 109 -1.98 13.61 21.29
CA GLU A 109 -3.31 13.84 21.86
C GLU A 109 -3.62 12.93 23.06
N GLU A 110 -3.00 11.75 23.18
CA GLU A 110 -3.22 10.84 24.32
C GLU A 110 -2.35 11.15 25.56
N LEU A 111 -1.48 12.16 25.49
CA LEU A 111 -0.57 12.57 26.58
C LEU A 111 -0.69 14.07 26.96
N ALA A 112 -1.73 14.75 26.45
CA ALA A 112 -2.09 16.12 26.81
C ALA A 112 -3.37 16.11 27.66
#